data_AF-A0A7T5RWR7-F1
#
_entry.id   AF-A0A7T5RWR7-F1
#
_cell.length_a   1.000
_cell.length_b   1.000
_cell.length_c   1.000
_cell.angle_alpha   90.00
_cell.angle_beta   90.00
_cell.angle_gamma   90.00
#
_symmetry.space_group_name_H-M   'P 1'
#
loop_
_entity.id
_entity.type
_entity.pdbx_description
1 polymer ?
#
loop_
_entity_poly.entity_id
_entity_poly.type
_entity_poly.pdbx_seq_one_letter_code
_entity_poly.pdbx_strand_id
1 'polypeptide(L)'
;MTARFWFYLAAVIIIAGLGSWGLFNSRRLSNEIGRLEAEAIATDQATLTDYLERQDDAFKLVGLAKLYGKTHPELVKAVVLRAFELNKDSRDIAVLASPYSLEAEERLKVLDPLYKQGPGS
;
A
#
# COMPACT_ATOMS: atom_id res chain seq x y z
N MET A 1 13.56 36.71 49.90
CA MET A 1 13.16 35.60 49.01
C MET A 1 13.64 35.91 47.61
N THR A 2 14.85 35.51 47.19
CA THR A 2 15.44 36.23 46.04
C THR A 2 16.46 35.50 45.14
N ALA A 3 16.93 34.30 45.45
CA ALA A 3 17.87 33.58 44.55
C ALA A 3 17.39 32.16 44.20
N ARG A 4 16.95 31.41 45.22
CA ARG A 4 16.43 30.05 45.06
C ARG A 4 15.19 29.98 44.16
N PHE A 5 14.27 30.93 44.29
CA PHE A 5 13.06 31.00 43.46
C PHE A 5 13.38 31.17 41.97
N TRP A 6 14.28 32.10 41.63
CA TRP A 6 14.72 32.32 40.25
C TRP A 6 15.50 31.14 39.68
N PHE A 7 16.26 30.42 40.53
CA PHE A 7 16.96 29.19 40.12
C PHE A 7 15.97 28.07 39.76
N TYR A 8 14.96 27.83 40.59
CA TYR A 8 13.92 26.83 40.29
C TYR A 8 13.07 27.23 39.07
N LEU A 9 12.76 28.52 38.90
CA LEU A 9 12.04 29.01 37.73
C LEU A 9 12.84 28.80 36.44
N ALA A 10 14.15 29.11 36.45
CA ALA A 10 15.03 28.86 35.32
C ALA A 10 15.14 27.36 34.99
N ALA A 11 15.25 26.50 36.02
CA ALA A 11 15.28 25.05 35.83
C ALA A 11 14.00 24.51 35.18
N VAL A 12 12.82 25.01 35.60
CA VAL A 12 11.53 24.62 34.99
C VAL A 12 11.43 25.06 33.54
N ILE A 13 11.90 26.27 33.21
CA ILE A 13 11.92 26.78 31.82
C ILE A 13 12.82 25.91 30.95
N ILE A 14 14.00 25.51 31.45
CA ILE A 14 14.94 24.65 30.71
C ILE A 14 14.34 23.26 30.46
N ILE A 15 13.71 22.65 31.48
CA ILE A 15 13.07 21.32 31.34
C ILE A 15 11.89 21.38 30.38
N ALA A 16 11.05 22.41 30.45
CA ALA A 16 9.94 22.62 29.52
C ALA A 16 10.43 22.86 28.08
N GLY A 17 11.54 23.60 27.91
CA GLY A 17 12.21 23.79 26.63
C GLY A 17 12.73 22.48 26.03
N LEU A 18 13.39 21.63 26.83
CA LEU A 18 13.87 20.32 26.40
C LEU A 18 12.73 19.36 26.01
N GLY A 19 11.67 19.31 26.81
CA GLY A 19 10.51 18.45 26.54
C GLY A 19 9.75 18.86 25.28
N SER A 20 9.55 20.15 25.06
CA SER A 20 8.91 20.68 23.85
C SER A 20 9.78 20.50 22.61
N TRP A 21 11.10 20.62 22.72
CA TRP A 21 12.02 20.39 21.61
C TRP A 21 12.06 18.92 21.19
N GLY A 22 12.07 17.98 22.15
CA GLY A 22 11.99 16.54 21.87
C GLY A 22 10.68 16.12 21.20
N LEU A 23 9.54 16.66 21.68
CA LEU A 23 8.22 16.44 21.05
C LEU A 23 8.13 17.05 19.65
N PHE A 24 8.67 18.25 19.45
CA PHE A 24 8.68 18.92 18.15
C PHE A 24 9.54 18.17 17.14
N ASN A 25 10.73 17.69 17.56
CA ASN A 25 11.63 16.95 16.69
C ASN A 25 11.08 15.56 16.34
N SER A 26 10.44 14.88 17.30
CA SER A 26 9.76 13.59 17.07
C SER A 26 8.58 13.72 16.11
N ARG A 27 7.74 14.76 16.25
CA ARG A 27 6.64 15.03 15.30
C ARG A 27 7.16 15.39 13.91
N ARG A 28 8.24 16.16 13.83
CA ARG A 28 8.88 16.51 12.55
C ARG A 28 9.45 15.27 11.86
N LEU A 29 10.17 14.42 12.58
CA LEU A 29 10.69 13.14 12.08
C LEU A 29 9.56 12.20 11.63
N SER A 30 8.49 12.08 12.42
CA SER A 30 7.33 11.25 12.06
C SER A 30 6.63 11.76 10.80
N ASN A 31 6.49 13.07 10.65
CA ASN A 31 5.93 13.69 9.44
C ASN A 31 6.87 13.57 8.23
N GLU A 32 8.19 13.69 8.42
CA GLU A 32 9.19 13.49 7.36
C GLU A 32 9.23 12.02 6.91
N ILE A 33 9.16 11.06 7.84
CA ILE A 33 9.07 9.62 7.54
C ILE A 33 7.76 9.31 6.80
N GLY A 34 6.61 9.78 7.30
CA GLY A 34 5.33 9.57 6.63
C GLY A 34 5.26 10.23 5.24
N ARG A 35 5.94 11.38 5.05
CA ARG A 35 6.06 12.02 3.73
C ARG A 35 6.96 11.23 2.79
N LEU A 36 8.11 10.72 3.27
CA LEU A 36 9.02 9.89 2.48
C LEU A 36 8.39 8.55 2.09
N GLU A 37 7.63 7.92 2.99
CA GLU A 37 6.87 6.71 2.68
C GLU A 37 5.78 6.97 1.64
N ALA A 38 5.03 8.07 1.78
CA ALA A 38 4.02 8.46 0.78
C ALA A 38 4.65 8.79 -0.59
N GLU A 39 5.81 9.43 -0.61
CA GLU A 39 6.56 9.77 -1.83
C GLU A 39 7.16 8.54 -2.51
N ALA A 40 7.66 7.57 -1.72
CA ALA A 40 8.10 6.27 -2.22
C ALA A 40 6.94 5.48 -2.84
N ILE A 41 5.79 5.40 -2.17
CA ILE A 41 4.59 4.71 -2.68
C ILE A 41 4.09 5.37 -3.97
N ALA A 42 4.10 6.71 -4.06
CA ALA A 42 3.71 7.42 -5.28
C ALA A 42 4.67 7.16 -6.46
N THR A 43 5.98 7.08 -6.18
CA THR A 43 7.00 6.77 -7.18
C THR A 43 6.90 5.32 -7.66
N ASP A 44 6.64 4.40 -6.74
CA ASP A 44 6.41 2.98 -7.04
C ASP A 44 5.12 2.79 -7.85
N GLN A 45 4.05 3.54 -7.55
CA GLN A 45 2.82 3.55 -8.33
C GLN A 45 3.04 4.06 -9.75
N ALA A 46 3.73 5.18 -9.94
CA ALA A 46 4.00 5.73 -11.27
C ALA A 46 4.83 4.76 -12.13
N THR A 47 5.85 4.15 -11.52
CA THR A 47 6.70 3.13 -12.19
C THR A 47 5.89 1.89 -12.54
N LEU A 48 5.00 1.46 -11.64
CA LEU A 48 4.13 0.32 -11.87
C LEU A 48 3.15 0.59 -13.02
N THR A 49 2.53 1.78 -13.07
CA THR A 49 1.59 2.12 -14.15
C THR A 49 2.27 2.05 -15.51
N ASP A 50 3.46 2.65 -15.67
CA ASP A 50 4.22 2.60 -16.93
C ASP A 50 4.63 1.16 -17.29
N TYR A 51 5.00 0.34 -16.29
CA TYR A 51 5.28 -1.08 -16.50
C TYR A 51 4.04 -1.87 -16.94
N LEU A 52 2.88 -1.62 -16.33
CA LEU A 52 1.61 -2.30 -16.64
C LEU A 52 1.09 -1.96 -18.04
N GLU A 53 1.33 -0.73 -18.50
CA GLU A 53 0.94 -0.29 -19.85
C GLU A 53 1.78 -0.96 -20.93
N ARG A 54 3.08 -1.16 -20.67
CA ARG A 54 4.03 -1.75 -21.63
C ARG A 54 4.10 -3.28 -21.61
N GLN A 55 3.52 -3.91 -20.59
CA GLN A 55 3.56 -5.37 -20.46
C GLN A 55 2.39 -6.00 -21.20
N ASP A 56 2.71 -6.87 -22.15
CA ASP A 56 1.72 -7.61 -22.96
C ASP A 56 1.52 -9.06 -22.46
N ASP A 57 2.36 -9.52 -21.54
CA ASP A 57 2.31 -10.88 -21.01
C ASP A 57 1.53 -10.96 -19.68
N ALA A 58 0.33 -11.51 -19.76
CA ALA A 58 -0.57 -11.71 -18.62
C ALA A 58 0.05 -12.59 -17.51
N PHE A 59 0.86 -13.59 -17.85
CA PHE A 59 1.46 -14.50 -16.85
C PHE A 59 2.60 -13.84 -16.07
N LYS A 60 3.37 -12.96 -16.71
CA LYS A 60 4.36 -12.13 -16.01
C LYS A 60 3.70 -11.19 -15.01
N LEU A 61 2.55 -10.63 -15.35
CA LEU A 61 1.77 -9.79 -14.42
C LEU A 61 1.25 -10.61 -13.24
N VAL A 62 0.78 -11.84 -13.43
CA VAL A 62 0.43 -12.74 -12.32
C VAL A 62 1.63 -13.02 -11.42
N GLY A 63 2.81 -13.25 -12.00
CA GLY A 63 4.06 -13.40 -11.24
C GLY A 63 4.38 -12.17 -10.40
N LEU A 64 4.22 -10.98 -10.98
CA LEU A 64 4.40 -9.71 -10.30
C LEU A 64 3.40 -9.51 -9.16
N ALA A 65 2.13 -9.84 -9.39
CA ALA A 65 1.09 -9.78 -8.36
C ALA A 65 1.40 -10.68 -7.16
N LYS A 66 1.94 -11.88 -7.38
CA LYS A 66 2.39 -12.79 -6.30
C LYS A 66 3.55 -12.20 -5.50
N LEU A 67 4.47 -11.50 -6.17
CA LEU A 67 5.60 -10.85 -5.52
C LEU A 67 5.11 -9.67 -4.65
N TYR A 68 4.23 -8.83 -5.20
CA TYR A 68 3.66 -7.69 -4.47
C TYR A 68 2.65 -8.06 -3.39
N GLY A 69 2.00 -9.23 -3.45
CA GLY A 69 1.06 -9.65 -2.40
C GLY A 69 1.68 -9.69 -0.99
N LYS A 70 3.01 -9.74 -0.87
CA LYS A 70 3.71 -9.71 0.42
C LYS A 70 4.21 -8.32 0.82
N THR A 71 4.48 -7.44 -0.13
CA THR A 71 5.16 -6.16 0.11
C THR A 71 4.27 -4.95 -0.12
N HIS A 72 3.40 -5.00 -1.14
CA HIS A 72 2.54 -3.90 -1.60
C HIS A 72 1.16 -4.45 -2.00
N PRO A 73 0.34 -4.93 -1.05
CA PRO A 73 -0.97 -5.53 -1.33
C PRO A 73 -1.92 -4.57 -2.05
N GLU A 74 -1.78 -3.26 -1.85
CA GLU A 74 -2.55 -2.21 -2.51
C GLU A 74 -2.33 -2.18 -4.03
N LEU A 75 -1.16 -2.61 -4.51
CA LEU A 75 -0.80 -2.61 -5.93
C LEU A 75 -1.29 -3.87 -6.64
N VAL A 76 -1.53 -4.96 -5.92
CA VAL A 76 -1.92 -6.27 -6.47
C VAL A 76 -3.18 -6.17 -7.32
N LYS A 77 -4.18 -5.41 -6.87
CA LYS A 77 -5.44 -5.22 -7.58
C LYS A 77 -5.21 -4.72 -9.01
N ALA A 78 -4.39 -3.67 -9.18
CA ALA A 78 -4.13 -3.08 -10.50
C ALA A 78 -3.42 -4.08 -11.42
N VAL A 79 -2.44 -4.81 -10.89
CA VAL A 79 -1.68 -5.81 -11.65
C VAL A 79 -2.57 -6.97 -12.10
N VAL A 80 -3.42 -7.49 -11.21
CA VAL A 80 -4.30 -8.63 -11.49
C VAL A 80 -5.39 -8.24 -12.49
N LEU A 81 -5.98 -7.06 -12.36
CA LEU A 81 -6.98 -6.57 -13.33
C LEU A 81 -6.35 -6.40 -14.72
N ARG A 82 -5.14 -5.84 -14.80
CA ARG A 82 -4.42 -5.73 -16.08
C ARG A 82 -4.11 -7.11 -16.68
N ALA A 83 -3.69 -8.07 -15.87
CA ALA A 83 -3.47 -9.45 -16.32
C ALA A 83 -4.76 -10.07 -16.90
N PHE A 84 -5.91 -9.79 -16.27
CA PHE A 84 -7.20 -10.25 -16.76
C PHE A 84 -7.59 -9.59 -18.08
N GLU A 85 -7.37 -8.28 -18.24
CA GLU A 85 -7.63 -7.59 -19.51
C GLU A 85 -6.84 -8.19 -20.68
N LEU A 86 -5.58 -8.56 -20.44
CA LEU A 86 -4.71 -9.18 -21.45
C LEU A 86 -5.11 -10.62 -21.77
N ASN A 87 -5.66 -11.36 -20.81
CA ASN A 87 -6.08 -12.75 -21.03
C ASN A 87 -7.34 -13.11 -20.22
N LYS A 88 -8.49 -12.75 -20.78
CA LYS A 88 -9.82 -12.99 -20.21
C LYS A 88 -10.26 -14.46 -20.23
N ASP A 89 -9.56 -15.30 -20.98
CA ASP A 89 -9.92 -16.72 -21.16
C ASP A 89 -9.16 -17.65 -20.22
N SER A 90 -8.18 -17.12 -19.49
CA SER A 90 -7.46 -17.89 -18.49
C SER A 90 -8.27 -18.02 -17.21
N ARG A 91 -8.68 -19.25 -16.88
CA ARG A 91 -9.38 -19.57 -15.63
C ARG A 91 -8.60 -19.07 -14.41
N ASP A 92 -7.31 -19.37 -14.34
CA ASP A 92 -6.50 -19.05 -13.16
C ASP A 92 -6.38 -17.53 -12.94
N ILE A 93 -6.34 -16.75 -14.02
CA ILE A 93 -6.34 -15.28 -13.94
C ILE A 93 -7.71 -14.77 -13.53
N ALA A 94 -8.79 -15.34 -14.08
CA ALA A 94 -10.16 -15.00 -13.70
C ALA A 94 -10.43 -15.29 -12.22
N VAL A 95 -9.90 -16.40 -11.66
CA VAL A 95 -9.94 -16.69 -10.21
C VAL A 95 -9.25 -15.59 -9.40
N LEU A 96 -8.07 -15.14 -9.83
CA LEU A 96 -7.35 -14.08 -9.11
C LEU A 96 -8.08 -12.73 -9.21
N ALA A 97 -8.73 -12.46 -10.33
CA ALA A 97 -9.41 -11.19 -10.58
C ALA A 97 -10.86 -11.14 -10.04
N SER A 98 -11.51 -12.28 -9.76
CA SER A 98 -12.90 -12.32 -9.32
C SER A 98 -13.21 -11.51 -8.05
N PRO A 99 -12.32 -11.39 -7.04
CA PRO A 99 -12.58 -10.53 -5.87
C PRO A 99 -12.61 -9.04 -6.20
N TYR A 100 -12.09 -8.64 -7.37
CA TYR A 100 -11.86 -7.24 -7.74
C TYR A 100 -12.72 -6.77 -8.92
N SER A 101 -13.33 -7.68 -9.69
CA SER A 101 -14.14 -7.37 -10.87
C SER A 101 -15.30 -8.37 -11.04
N LEU A 102 -16.52 -7.82 -11.17
CA LEU A 102 -17.71 -8.60 -11.50
C LEU A 102 -17.59 -9.29 -12.87
N GLU A 103 -16.96 -8.63 -13.85
CA GLU A 103 -16.71 -9.22 -15.17
C GLU A 103 -15.84 -10.48 -15.07
N ALA A 104 -14.81 -10.44 -14.23
CA ALA A 104 -13.94 -11.59 -14.00
C ALA A 104 -14.68 -12.73 -13.29
N GLU A 105 -15.57 -12.40 -12.34
CA GLU A 105 -16.40 -13.39 -11.65
C GLU A 105 -17.41 -14.07 -12.60
N GLU A 106 -18.08 -13.31 -13.45
CA GLU A 106 -18.98 -13.84 -14.48
C GLU A 106 -18.22 -14.72 -15.47
N ARG A 107 -17.04 -14.26 -15.91
CA ARG A 107 -16.20 -15.02 -16.83
C ARG A 107 -15.71 -16.31 -16.19
N LEU A 108 -15.37 -16.28 -14.91
CA LEU A 108 -14.97 -17.46 -14.16
C LEU A 108 -16.08 -18.51 -14.08
N LYS A 109 -17.35 -18.11 -13.90
CA LYS A 109 -18.50 -19.04 -13.92
C LYS A 109 -18.64 -19.77 -15.27
N VAL A 110 -18.24 -19.11 -16.36
CA VAL A 110 -18.22 -19.72 -17.71
C VAL A 110 -17.02 -20.65 -17.88
N LEU A 111 -15.83 -20.22 -17.42
CA LEU A 111 -14.57 -20.95 -17.58
C LEU A 111 -14.44 -22.15 -16.62
N ASP A 112 -15.05 -22.07 -15.44
CA ASP A 112 -15.09 -23.12 -14.43
C ASP A 112 -16.53 -23.26 -13.88
N PRO A 113 -17.36 -24.09 -14.53
CA PRO A 113 -18.74 -24.34 -14.09
C PRO A 113 -18.82 -24.99 -12.70
N LEU A 114 -17.71 -25.56 -12.19
CA LEU A 114 -17.61 -26.16 -10.86
C LEU A 114 -17.16 -25.15 -9.81
N TYR A 115 -16.85 -23.91 -10.21
CA TYR A 115 -16.55 -22.82 -9.29
C TYR A 115 -17.79 -22.47 -8.48
N LYS A 116 -17.94 -23.17 -7.36
CA LYS A 116 -18.86 -22.79 -6.29
C LYS A 116 -18.18 -21.65 -5.56
N GLN A 117 -18.80 -20.47 -5.54
CA GLN A 117 -18.42 -19.42 -4.60
C GLN A 117 -18.26 -20.08 -3.22
N GLY A 118 -17.02 -20.15 -2.71
CA GLY A 118 -16.77 -20.67 -1.38
C GLY A 118 -17.54 -19.83 -0.36
N PRO A 119 -18.05 -20.41 0.74
CA PRO A 119 -18.76 -19.64 1.73
C PRO A 119 -17.76 -18.76 2.48
N GLY A 120 -17.95 -17.45 2.40
CA GLY A 120 -17.28 -16.47 3.24
C GLY A 120 -17.13 -15.14 2.50
N SER A 121 -17.57 -14.01 3.02
CA SER A 121 -18.20 -13.64 4.28
C SER A 121 -18.63 -12.19 4.13
#